data_AF-A0AAN0NBU3-F1
#
_entry.id   AF-A0AAN0NBU3-F1
#
_cell.length_a   1.000
_cell.length_b   1.000
_cell.length_c   1.000
_cell.angle_alpha   90.00
_cell.angle_beta   90.00
_cell.angle_gamma   90.00
#
_symmetry.space_group_name_H-M   'P 1'
#
loop_
_entity.id
_entity.type
_entity.pdbx_description
1 polymer ?
#
loop_
_entity_poly.entity_id
_entity_poly.type
_entity_poly.pdbx_seq_one_letter_code
_entity_poly.pdbx_strand_id
1 'polypeptide(L)' 'MEPIVVEELGLSLIASRVDKYTGAHDGENCYVLQKVRRMRELYDLSEMESFYSDSYSDDPLAQYAKASYFVVGNDIKPW' A
#
# COMPACT_ATOMS: atom_id res chain seq x y z
N MET A 1 -0.52 17.49 7.37
CA MET A 1 -0.74 17.96 5.99
C MET A 1 -0.59 16.72 5.15
N GLU A 2 -1.69 16.28 4.55
CA GLU A 2 -1.67 15.14 3.63
C GLU A 2 -1.01 15.57 2.31
N PRO A 3 -0.43 14.64 1.54
CA PRO A 3 0.04 14.95 0.19
C PRO A 3 -1.11 15.49 -0.66
N ILE A 4 -0.84 16.53 -1.47
CA ILE A 4 -1.84 17.17 -2.35
C ILE A 4 -2.58 16.14 -3.21
N VAL A 5 -1.86 15.13 -3.72
CA VAL A 5 -2.43 14.05 -4.53
C VAL A 5 -3.51 13.24 -3.81
N VAL A 6 -3.42 13.10 -2.48
CA VAL A 6 -4.43 12.40 -1.67
C VAL A 6 -5.71 13.22 -1.64
N GLU A 7 -5.60 14.53 -1.45
CA GLU A 7 -6.73 15.46 -1.41
C GLU A 7 -7.39 15.60 -2.78
N GLU A 8 -6.61 15.77 -3.85
CA GLU A 8 -7.13 15.97 -5.21
C GLU A 8 -7.82 14.73 -5.79
N LEU A 9 -7.31 13.53 -5.46
CA LEU A 9 -7.83 12.27 -5.98
C LEU A 9 -8.80 11.56 -5.02
N GLY A 10 -9.03 12.12 -3.83
CA GLY A 10 -9.90 11.51 -2.81
C GLY A 10 -9.39 10.15 -2.32
N LEU A 11 -8.07 10.00 -2.22
CA LEU A 11 -7.43 8.75 -1.81
C LEU A 11 -7.27 8.68 -0.28
N SER A 12 -6.92 7.51 0.22
CA SER A 12 -6.46 7.32 1.59
C SER A 12 -5.03 6.84 1.58
N LEU A 13 -4.22 7.37 2.50
CA LEU A 13 -2.79 7.08 2.56
C LEU A 13 -2.45 6.15 3.72
N ILE A 14 -1.71 5.08 3.40
CA ILE A 14 -1.06 4.22 4.39
C ILE A 14 0.43 4.16 4.06
N ALA A 15 1.26 4.69 4.95
CA ALA A 15 2.70 4.77 4.75
C ALA A 15 3.45 4.63 6.08
N SER A 16 4.78 4.52 5.98
CA SER A 16 5.66 4.60 7.14
C SER A 16 5.62 6.02 7.71
N ARG A 17 5.56 6.12 9.03
CA ARG A 17 5.72 7.42 9.69
C ARG A 17 7.20 7.75 9.77
N VAL A 18 7.58 8.86 9.15
CA VAL A 18 8.96 9.31 9.07
C VAL A 18 8.99 10.80 9.38
N ASP A 19 9.92 11.22 10.22
CA ASP A 19 10.19 12.64 10.43
C ASP A 19 10.79 13.23 9.15
N LYS A 20 10.09 14.20 8.57
CA LYS A 20 10.44 14.79 7.26
C LYS A 20 11.75 15.60 7.25
N TYR A 21 12.30 15.97 8.41
CA TYR A 21 13.53 16.76 8.50
C TYR A 21 14.76 15.88 8.76
N THR A 22 14.57 14.79 9.50
CA THR A 22 15.67 13.92 9.95
C THR A 22 15.70 12.57 9.24
N GLY A 23 14.58 12.14 8.64
CA GLY A 23 14.43 10.79 8.07
C GLY A 23 14.27 9.70 9.13
N ALA A 24 14.16 10.05 10.41
CA ALA A 24 13.97 9.06 11.47
C ALA A 24 12.59 8.41 11.39
N HIS A 25 12.54 7.09 11.51
CA HIS A 25 11.28 6.35 11.59
C HIS A 25 10.61 6.55 12.94
N ASP A 26 9.31 6.84 12.92
CA ASP A 26 8.46 6.87 14.11
C ASP A 26 7.58 5.60 14.16
N GLY A 27 8.20 4.49 14.55
CA GLY A 27 7.60 3.17 14.66
C GLY A 27 8.00 2.23 13.52
N GLU A 28 7.21 1.16 13.34
CA GLU A 28 7.52 0.11 12.36
C GLU A 28 7.38 0.60 10.91
N ASN A 29 8.30 0.18 10.05
CA ASN A 29 8.23 0.47 8.62
C ASN A 29 7.00 -0.20 7.97
N CYS A 30 6.36 0.46 7.01
CA CYS A 30 5.25 -0.08 6.22
C CYS A 30 5.75 -1.08 5.17
N TYR A 31 6.22 -2.23 5.66
CA TYR A 31 6.87 -3.25 4.87
C TYR A 31 6.21 -4.61 5.10
N VAL A 32 5.96 -5.36 4.02
CA VAL A 32 5.45 -6.73 4.02
C VAL A 32 4.21 -6.87 4.92
N LEU A 33 4.31 -7.55 6.07
CA LEU A 33 3.17 -7.82 6.96
C LEU A 33 2.58 -6.55 7.59
N GLN A 34 3.36 -5.48 7.71
CA GLN A 34 2.84 -4.20 8.21
C GLN A 34 1.86 -3.55 7.23
N LYS A 35 2.01 -3.79 5.93
CA LYS A 35 1.02 -3.36 4.92
C LYS A 35 -0.31 -4.07 5.15
N VAL A 36 -0.27 -5.39 5.38
CA VAL A 36 -1.46 -6.21 5.69
C VAL A 36 -2.14 -5.74 6.97
N ARG A 37 -1.36 -5.56 8.05
CA ARG A 37 -1.88 -5.12 9.34
C ARG A 37 -2.58 -3.77 9.23
N ARG A 38 -1.93 -2.77 8.63
CA ARG A 38 -2.47 -1.41 8.52
C ARG A 38 -3.68 -1.32 7.61
N MET A 39 -3.70 -2.08 6.51
CA MET A 39 -4.88 -2.17 5.66
C MET A 39 -6.08 -2.74 6.44
N ARG A 40 -5.89 -3.78 7.26
CA ARG A 40 -6.96 -4.35 8.11
C ARG A 40 -7.47 -3.40 9.19
N GLU A 41 -6.62 -2.48 9.67
CA GLU A 41 -7.02 -1.50 10.67
C GLU A 41 -8.00 -0.47 10.10
N LEU A 42 -8.04 -0.29 8.77
CA LEU A 42 -8.86 0.72 8.10
C LEU A 42 -9.95 0.14 7.19
N TYR A 43 -9.75 -1.07 6.65
CA TYR A 43 -10.61 -1.66 5.63
C TYR A 43 -10.83 -3.16 5.87
N ASP A 44 -11.99 -3.66 5.43
CA ASP A 44 -12.19 -5.09 5.27
C ASP A 44 -11.43 -5.57 4.03
N LEU A 45 -10.39 -6.37 4.25
CA LEU A 45 -9.57 -6.91 3.17
C LEU A 45 -10.36 -7.79 2.18
N SER A 46 -11.49 -8.38 2.60
CA SER A 46 -12.30 -9.22 1.71
C SER A 46 -13.03 -8.42 0.63
N GLU A 47 -13.13 -7.10 0.79
CA GLU A 47 -13.73 -6.20 -0.19
C GLU A 47 -12.75 -5.73 -1.28
N MET A 48 -11.45 -6.04 -1.13
CA MET A 48 -10.42 -5.58 -2.06
C MET A 48 -10.61 -6.19 -3.45
N GLU A 49 -11.08 -5.37 -4.41
CA GLU A 49 -11.35 -5.85 -5.77
C GLU A 49 -10.08 -6.01 -6.59
N SER A 50 -9.14 -5.09 -6.46
CA SER A 50 -7.91 -5.08 -7.26
C SER A 50 -6.72 -4.59 -6.46
N PHE A 51 -5.59 -5.24 -6.65
CA PHE A 51 -4.30 -4.87 -6.06
C PHE A 51 -3.24 -4.69 -7.15
N TYR A 52 -2.41 -3.66 -7.02
CA TYR A 52 -1.37 -3.33 -7.97
C TYR A 52 -0.06 -3.09 -7.21
N SER A 53 1.02 -3.76 -7.60
CA SER A 53 2.36 -3.50 -7.08
C SER A 53 3.42 -3.89 -8.10
N ASP A 54 4.59 -3.25 -8.00
CA ASP A 54 5.80 -3.55 -8.77
C ASP A 54 6.78 -4.47 -8.01
N SER A 55 6.40 -4.94 -6.81
CA SER A 55 7.29 -5.70 -5.93
C SER A 55 6.61 -6.90 -5.26
N TYR A 56 7.19 -8.09 -5.43
CA TYR A 56 6.77 -9.31 -4.74
C TYR A 56 6.90 -9.26 -3.20
N SER A 57 7.56 -8.26 -2.63
CA SER A 57 7.50 -8.03 -1.17
C SER A 57 6.07 -7.82 -0.66
N ASP A 58 5.17 -7.40 -1.55
CA ASP A 58 3.79 -7.10 -1.24
C ASP A 58 2.87 -8.29 -1.45
N ASP A 59 3.42 -9.45 -1.80
CA ASP A 59 2.67 -10.69 -1.97
C ASP A 59 1.70 -10.96 -0.80
N PRO A 60 2.09 -10.78 0.49
CA PRO A 60 1.16 -11.01 1.59
C PRO A 60 -0.11 -10.15 1.54
N LEU A 61 -0.06 -8.94 0.99
CA LEU A 61 -1.25 -8.10 0.80
C LEU A 61 -2.00 -8.46 -0.49
N ALA A 62 -1.26 -8.78 -1.55
CA ALA A 62 -1.83 -9.21 -2.83
C ALA A 62 -2.73 -10.44 -2.71
N GLN A 63 -2.44 -11.35 -1.77
CA GLN A 63 -3.25 -12.56 -1.53
C GLN A 63 -4.69 -12.27 -1.06
N TYR A 64 -5.02 -11.03 -0.67
CA TYR A 64 -6.36 -10.66 -0.21
C TYR A 64 -7.26 -10.07 -1.30
N ALA A 65 -6.71 -9.64 -2.43
CA ALA A 65 -7.50 -9.05 -3.50
C ALA A 65 -8.19 -10.11 -4.36
N LYS A 66 -9.35 -9.78 -4.93
CA LYS A 66 -10.02 -10.63 -5.94
C LYS A 66 -9.18 -10.77 -7.21
N ALA A 67 -8.46 -9.71 -7.59
CA ALA A 67 -7.49 -9.72 -8.67
C ALA A 67 -6.24 -8.94 -8.26
N SER A 68 -5.06 -9.47 -8.58
CA SER A 68 -3.78 -8.84 -8.27
C SER A 68 -2.95 -8.72 -9.54
N TYR A 69 -2.20 -7.62 -9.64
CA TYR A 69 -1.44 -7.29 -10.83
C TYR A 69 -0.01 -6.86 -10.50
N PHE A 70 0.94 -7.45 -11.22
CA PHE A 70 2.34 -7.04 -11.21
C PHE A 70 2.58 -5.97 -12.28
N VAL A 71 3.09 -4.80 -11.87
CA VAL A 71 3.26 -3.62 -12.73
C VAL A 71 4.74 -3.42 -13.05
N VAL A 72 5.07 -3.33 -14.35
CA VAL A 72 6.44 -3.05 -14.83
C VAL A 72 6.38 -1.92 -15.85
N GLY A 73 6.74 -0.71 -15.43
CA GLY A 73 6.59 0.47 -16.28
C GLY A 73 5.12 0.69 -16.65
N ASN A 74 4.80 0.56 -17.94
CA ASN A 74 3.42 0.66 -18.45
C ASN A 74 2.72 -0.71 -18.62
N ASP A 75 3.42 -1.82 -18.36
CA ASP A 75 2.86 -3.15 -18.50
C ASP A 75 2.19 -3.60 -17.20
N ILE A 76 0.94 -4.06 -17.31
CA ILE A 76 0.17 -4.64 -16.20
C ILE A 76 -0.04 -6.12 -16.51
N LYS A 77 0.47 -7.00 -15.66
CA LYS A 77 0.37 -8.46 -15.80
C LYS A 77 -0.37 -9.04 -14.60
N PRO A 78 -1.07 -10.18 -14.72
CA PRO A 78 -1.52 -10.93 -13.55
C PRO A 78 -0.33 -11.17 -12.59
N TRP A 79 -0.59 -11.07 -11.29
CA TRP A 79 0.39 -11.26 -10.23
C TRP A 79 1.18 -12.56 -10.35
#